data_AF-A0AAW2XFZ1-F1
#
_entry.id   AF-A0AAW2XFZ1-F1
#
_cell.length_a   1.000
_cell.length_b   1.000
_cell.length_c   1.000
_cell.angle_alpha   90.00
_cell.angle_beta   90.00
_cell.angle_gamma   90.00
#
_symmetry.space_group_name_H-M   'P 1'
#
loop_
_entity.id
_entity.type
_entity.pdbx_description
1 polymer ?
#
loop_
_entity_poly.entity_id
_entity_poly.type
_entity_poly.pdbx_seq_one_letter_code
_entity_poly.pdbx_strand_id
1 'polypeptide(L)' 'MELALSLEKLTNEKLLNLHAVASRNNDAQLTDFIESEYLAEQVESIKKISEYVAQLRRVGKGHGVWHFDQMLLNEAVA' A
#
# COMPACT_ATOMS: atom_id res chain seq x y z
N MET A 1 -10.03 1.71 7.19
CA MET A 1 -8.70 1.29 6.71
C MET A 1 -8.75 0.06 5.81
N GLU A 2 -9.66 -0.90 6.03
CA GLU A 2 -9.77 -2.08 5.16
C GLU A 2 -10.03 -1.76 3.69
N LEU A 3 -10.87 -0.75 3.39
CA LEU A 3 -11.09 -0.29 2.02
C LEU A 3 -9.81 0.23 1.36
N ALA A 4 -9.00 1.00 2.08
CA ALA A 4 -7.71 1.48 1.58
C ALA A 4 -6.78 0.29 1.25
N LEU A 5 -6.72 -0.72 2.12
CA LEU A 5 -5.94 -1.94 1.86
C LEU A 5 -6.40 -2.67 0.59
N SER A 6 -7.72 -2.78 0.38
CA SER A 6 -8.28 -3.38 -0.83
C SER A 6 -7.92 -2.58 -2.08
N LEU A 7 -7.93 -1.24 -2.00
CA LEU A 7 -7.53 -0.37 -3.11
C LEU A 7 -6.04 -0.51 -3.41
N GLU A 8 -5.16 -0.54 -2.40
CA GLU A 8 -3.72 -0.74 -2.64
C GLU A 8 -3.42 -2.09 -3.28
N LYS A 9 -4.10 -3.16 -2.86
CA LYS A 9 -3.96 -4.48 -3.49
C LYS A 9 -4.44 -4.46 -4.94
N LEU A 10 -5.52 -3.74 -5.23
CA LEU A 10 -6.03 -3.57 -6.59
C LEU A 10 -5.05 -2.77 -7.46
N THR A 11 -4.49 -1.67 -6.94
CA THR A 11 -3.45 -0.90 -7.63
C THR A 11 -2.24 -1.76 -7.95
N ASN A 12 -1.76 -2.56 -7.01
CA ASN A 12 -0.66 -3.50 -7.25
C ASN A 12 -0.97 -4.50 -8.37
N GLU A 13 -2.19 -5.05 -8.38
CA GLU A 13 -2.63 -5.92 -9.47
C GLU A 13 -2.61 -5.18 -10.82
N LYS A 14 -3.02 -3.90 -10.87
CA LYS A 14 -2.97 -3.11 -12.10
C LYS A 14 -1.54 -2.78 -12.52
N LEU A 15 -0.63 -2.53 -11.59
CA LEU A 15 0.81 -2.36 -11.88
C LEU A 15 1.42 -3.65 -12.44
N LEU A 16 1.11 -4.82 -11.88
CA LEU A 16 1.56 -6.11 -12.41
C LEU A 16 1.00 -6.39 -13.81
N ASN A 17 -0.26 -6.00 -14.08
CA ASN A 17 -0.83 -6.10 -15.41
C ASN A 17 -0.11 -5.18 -16.41
N LEU A 18 0.23 -3.94 -16.01
CA LEU A 18 0.99 -3.01 -16.85
C LEU A 18 2.40 -3.54 -17.13
N HIS A 19 3.08 -4.05 -16.11
CA HIS A 19 4.38 -4.70 -16.22
C HIS A 19 4.36 -5.87 -17.21
N ALA A 20 3.34 -6.74 -17.12
CA ALA A 20 3.19 -7.86 -18.05
C ALA A 20 2.99 -7.38 -19.51
N VAL A 21 2.30 -6.27 -19.73
CA VAL A 21 2.16 -5.66 -21.06
C VAL A 21 3.49 -5.09 -21.55
N ALA A 22 4.25 -4.39 -20.71
CA ALA A 22 5.58 -3.86 -21.05
C ALA A 22 6.54 -5.00 -21.43
N SER A 23 6.59 -6.04 -20.61
CA SER A 23 7.40 -7.24 -20.84
C SER A 23 7.02 -7.97 -22.14
N ARG A 24 5.71 -8.15 -22.41
CA ARG A 24 5.24 -8.79 -23.66
C ARG A 24 5.62 -8.01 -24.92
N ASN A 25 5.75 -6.68 -24.82
CA ASN A 25 6.17 -5.83 -25.94
C ASN A 25 7.70 -5.62 -25.99
N ASN A 26 8.47 -6.30 -25.13
CA ASN A 26 9.92 -6.13 -25.00
C ASN A 26 10.36 -4.68 -24.71
N ASP A 27 9.53 -3.92 -24.00
CA ASP A 27 9.90 -2.59 -23.53
C ASP A 27 10.66 -2.69 -22.21
N ALA A 28 11.98 -2.85 -22.32
CA ALA A 28 12.85 -3.04 -21.16
C ALA A 28 12.86 -1.82 -20.23
N GLN A 29 12.76 -0.60 -20.77
CA GLN A 29 12.82 0.62 -19.96
C GLN A 29 11.53 0.81 -19.16
N LEU A 30 10.37 0.58 -19.78
CA LEU A 30 9.10 0.65 -19.07
C LEU A 30 8.98 -0.45 -18.02
N THR A 31 9.46 -1.66 -18.32
CA THR A 31 9.45 -2.78 -17.36
C THR A 31 10.26 -2.43 -16.11
N ASP A 32 11.49 -1.95 -16.29
CA ASP A 32 12.39 -1.52 -15.20
C ASP A 32 11.79 -0.36 -14.39
N PHE A 33 11.24 0.66 -15.07
CA PHE A 33 10.58 1.80 -14.43
C PHE A 33 9.41 1.40 -13.52
N ILE A 34 8.59 0.43 -13.95
CA ILE A 34 7.47 -0.06 -13.13
C ILE A 34 8.00 -0.83 -11.91
N GLU A 35 9.06 -1.61 -12.07
CA GLU A 35 9.69 -2.36 -10.97
C GLU A 35 10.33 -1.45 -9.93
N SER A 36 11.14 -0.49 -10.37
CA SER A 36 11.93 0.39 -9.48
C SER A 36 11.09 1.43 -8.76
N GLU A 37 10.18 2.09 -9.49
CA GLU A 37 9.47 3.26 -8.96
C GLU A 37 8.13 2.92 -8.31
N TYR A 38 7.50 1.80 -8.69
CA TYR A 38 6.12 1.53 -8.26
C TYR A 38 5.97 0.21 -7.50
N LEU A 39 6.45 -0.92 -8.03
CA LEU A 39 6.17 -2.23 -7.42
C LEU A 39 6.83 -2.39 -6.05
N ALA A 40 8.04 -1.86 -5.85
CA ALA A 40 8.69 -1.86 -4.54
C ALA A 40 7.89 -1.05 -3.50
N GLU A 41 7.55 0.20 -3.83
CA GLU A 41 6.77 1.08 -2.95
C GLU A 41 5.37 0.52 -2.65
N GLN A 42 4.77 -0.17 -3.61
CA GLN A 42 3.44 -0.76 -3.47
C GLN A 42 3.43 -1.89 -2.43
N VAL A 43 4.49 -2.70 -2.37
CA VAL A 43 4.64 -3.76 -1.36
C VAL A 43 4.75 -3.15 0.05
N GLU A 44 5.53 -2.08 0.19
CA GLU A 44 5.68 -1.37 1.46
C GLU A 44 4.38 -0.70 1.90
N SER A 45 3.66 -0.06 0.98
CA SER A 45 2.37 0.58 1.24
C SER A 45 1.29 -0.42 1.67
N ILE A 46 1.20 -1.58 0.99
CA ILE A 46 0.29 -2.66 1.37
C ILE A 46 0.62 -3.18 2.77
N LYS A 47 1.90 -3.35 3.10
CA LYS A 47 2.33 -3.79 4.43
C LYS A 47 1.93 -2.78 5.50
N LYS A 48 2.26 -1.49 5.31
CA LYS A 48 1.94 -0.40 6.24
C LYS A 48 0.44 -0.33 6.54
N ILE A 49 -0.39 -0.37 5.50
CA ILE A 49 -1.85 -0.32 5.67
C ILE A 49 -2.40 -1.61 6.30
N SER A 50 -1.79 -2.77 6.01
CA SER A 50 -2.14 -4.04 6.67
C SER A 50 -1.87 -4.00 8.17
N GLU A 51 -0.74 -3.42 8.58
CA GLU A 51 -0.40 -3.22 9.99
C GLU A 51 -1.40 -2.28 10.66
N TYR A 52 -1.80 -1.19 10.01
CA TYR A 52 -2.86 -0.31 10.50
C TYR A 52 -4.21 -1.02 10.68
N VAL A 53 -4.61 -1.87 9.73
CA VAL A 53 -5.82 -2.69 9.86
C VAL A 53 -5.71 -3.63 11.06
N ALA A 54 -4.56 -4.30 11.24
CA ALA A 54 -4.34 -5.20 12.37
C ALA A 54 -4.37 -4.47 13.72
N GLN A 55 -3.77 -3.28 13.81
CA GLN A 55 -3.80 -2.44 15.00
C GLN A 55 -5.22 -1.97 15.34
N LEU A 56 -5.97 -1.46 14.37
CA LEU A 56 -7.36 -1.04 14.55
C LEU A 56 -8.26 -2.19 15.04
N ARG A 57 -8.07 -3.40 14.49
CA ARG A 57 -8.77 -4.60 14.96
C ARG A 57 -8.39 -5.00 16.39
N ARG A 58 -7.12 -4.80 16.78
CA ARG A 58 -6.62 -5.10 18.13
C ARG A 58 -7.15 -4.12 19.19
N VAL A 59 -7.14 -2.82 18.90
CA VAL A 59 -7.51 -1.78 19.88
C VAL A 59 -9.02 -1.61 20.04
N GLY A 60 -9.82 -2.08 19.08
CA GLY A 60 -11.27 -1.98 19.13
C GLY A 60 -11.80 -0.56 18.94
N LYS A 61 -13.13 -0.40 19.01
CA LYS A 61 -13.82 0.88 18.76
C LYS A 61 -13.68 1.84 19.95
N GLY A 62 -14.00 3.12 19.72
CA GLY A 62 -14.00 4.15 20.76
C GLY A 62 -12.59 4.66 21.07
N HIS A 63 -12.18 4.60 22.33
CA HIS A 63 -10.89 5.13 22.79
C HIS A 63 -9.69 4.52 22.04
N GLY A 64 -9.75 3.24 21.69
CA GLY A 64 -8.68 2.58 20.92
C GLY A 64 -8.44 3.23 19.56
N VAL A 65 -9.51 3.61 18.85
CA VAL A 65 -9.42 4.31 17.56
C VAL A 65 -8.88 5.73 17.74
N TRP A 66 -9.32 6.45 18.77
CA TRP A 66 -8.80 7.80 19.06
C TRP A 66 -7.29 7.78 19.33
N HIS A 67 -6.81 6.82 20.12
CA HIS A 67 -5.37 6.71 20.39
C HIS A 67 -4.57 6.31 19.14
N PHE A 68 -5.11 5.41 18.31
CA PHE A 68 -4.54 5.09 17.01
C PHE A 68 -4.46 6.31 16.08
N ASP A 69 -5.51 7.15 16.07
CA ASP A 69 -5.56 8.38 15.28
C ASP A 69 -4.49 9.39 15.74
N GLN A 70 -4.28 9.55 17.05
CA GLN A 70 -3.20 10.38 17.58
C GLN A 70 -1.80 9.85 17.22
N MET A 71 -1.61 8.53 17.23
CA MET A 71 -0.37 7.91 16.74
C MET A 71 -0.13 8.25 15.27
N LEU A 72 -1.16 8.14 14.43
CA LEU A 72 -1.07 8.44 13.00
C LEU A 72 -0.78 9.93 12.73
N LEU A 73 -1.41 10.83 13.50
CA LEU A 73 -1.17 12.27 13.40
C LEU A 73 0.29 12.62 13.72
N ASN A 74 0.88 11.99 14.74
CA ASN A 74 2.27 12.22 15.11
C ASN A 74 3.25 11.61 14.10
N GLU A 75 2.91 10.46 13.50
CA GLU A 75 3.71 9.84 12.44
C GLU A 75 3.78 10.72 11.18
N ALA A 76 2.75 11.51 10.90
CA ALA A 76 2.72 12.43 9.75
C ALA A 76 3.52 13.73 9.95
N VAL A 77 3.96 14.02 11.18
CA VAL A 77 4.69 15.27 11.55
C VAL A 77 6.20 15.02 11.69
N ALA A 78 6.63 13.77 11.74
CA ALA A 78 8.03 13.34 11.84
C ALA A 78 8.66 13.12 10.45
#